data_AF-A0AAW5MV65-F1
#
_entry.id   AF-A0AAW5MV65-F1
#
_cell.length_a   1.000
_cell.length_b   1.000
_cell.length_c   1.000
_cell.angle_alpha   90.00
_cell.angle_beta   90.00
_cell.angle_gamma   90.00
#
_symmetry.space_group_name_H-M   'P 1'
#
loop_
_entity.id
_entity.type
_entity.pdbx_description
1 polymer ?
#
loop_
_entity_poly.entity_id
_entity_poly.type
_entity_poly.pdbx_seq_one_letter_code
_entity_poly.pdbx_strand_id
1 'polypeptide(L)' 'GQADHQEFAIAPEHQARRRLRVAAYDFGIKWNILRRLDAYGCDVHVFPATAPPADLLAIEPDGIFLSNGPGDPAAVP' A
#
# COMPACT_ATOMS: atom_id res chain seq x y z
N GLY A 1 -25.92 20.26 0.98
CA GLY A 1 -24.86 20.92 1.77
C GLY A 1 -23.55 20.48 1.21
N GLN A 2 -22.84 21.40 0.55
CA GLN A 2 -21.54 21.17 -0.06
C GLN A 2 -20.48 21.16 1.04
N ALA A 3 -20.53 20.16 1.92
CA ALA A 3 -19.50 19.93 2.91
C ALA A 3 -18.69 18.70 2.47
N ASP A 4 -17.51 19.02 1.97
CA ASP A 4 -16.29 18.31 2.35
C ASP A 4 -15.98 16.92 1.75
N HIS A 5 -15.90 16.85 0.43
CA HIS A 5 -15.16 15.77 -0.23
C HIS A 5 -13.67 16.12 -0.47
N GLN A 6 -13.22 17.29 0.00
CA GLN A 6 -11.89 17.86 -0.24
C GLN A 6 -10.96 17.86 1.00
N GLU A 7 -11.43 17.79 2.26
CA GLU A 7 -10.55 17.78 3.45
C GLU A 7 -9.62 16.57 3.51
N PHE A 8 -10.02 15.42 2.96
CA PHE A 8 -9.18 14.20 3.02
C PHE A 8 -8.19 14.07 1.85
N ALA A 9 -8.20 15.01 0.89
CA ALA A 9 -7.32 15.00 -0.27
C ALA A 9 -6.04 15.80 0.02
N ILE A 10 -5.22 15.33 0.95
CA ILE A 10 -3.86 15.87 1.09
C ILE A 10 -3.07 15.42 -0.15
N ALA A 11 -2.80 16.36 -1.05
CA ALA A 11 -1.90 16.13 -2.16
C ALA A 11 -0.51 15.74 -1.61
N PRO A 12 0.15 14.73 -2.20
CA PRO A 12 1.53 14.42 -1.88
C PRO A 12 2.43 15.66 -1.92
N GLU A 13 3.03 16.01 -0.79
CA GLU A 13 4.11 17.01 -0.74
C GLU A 13 5.33 16.54 -1.54
N HIS A 14 5.55 15.21 -1.60
CA HIS A 14 6.64 14.58 -2.32
C HIS A 14 6.08 13.48 -3.24
N GLN A 15 6.26 13.67 -4.55
CA GLN A 15 5.98 12.64 -5.56
C GLN A 15 7.28 12.06 -6.07
N ALA A 16 7.29 10.75 -6.33
CA ALA A 16 8.46 10.11 -6.92
C ALA A 16 8.71 10.65 -8.35
N ARG A 17 9.99 10.84 -8.70
CA ARG A 17 10.39 11.36 -10.03
C ARG A 17 10.04 10.41 -11.18
N ARG A 18 9.86 9.13 -10.88
CA ARG A 18 9.31 8.09 -11.76
C ARG A 18 8.38 7.21 -10.94
N ARG A 19 7.52 6.44 -11.61
CA ARG A 19 6.75 5.40 -10.93
C ARG A 19 7.69 4.39 -10.25
N LEU A 20 7.51 4.19 -8.94
CA LEU A 20 8.28 3.23 -8.14
C LEU A 20 7.53 1.89 -8.11
N ARG A 21 8.20 0.80 -8.46
CA ARG A 21 7.60 -0.54 -8.36
C ARG A 21 7.67 -1.01 -6.91
N VAL A 22 6.52 -1.27 -6.29
CA VAL A 22 6.44 -1.72 -4.90
C VAL A 22 5.82 -3.10 -4.85
N ALA A 23 6.56 -4.07 -4.32
CA ALA A 23 5.99 -5.38 -3.98
C ALA A 23 5.35 -5.29 -2.59
N ALA A 24 4.07 -5.62 -2.46
CA ALA A 24 3.34 -5.54 -1.19
C ALA A 24 2.86 -6.92 -0.76
N TYR A 25 3.20 -7.36 0.45
CA TYR A 25 2.51 -8.50 1.06
C TYR A 25 1.15 -8.06 1.59
N ASP A 26 0.10 -8.84 1.29
CA ASP A 26 -1.24 -8.68 1.85
C ASP A 26 -1.43 -9.55 3.07
N PHE A 27 -1.30 -8.92 4.25
CA PHE A 27 -1.67 -9.50 5.53
C PHE A 27 -3.10 -9.17 5.96
N GLY A 28 -3.87 -8.41 5.14
CA GLY A 28 -5.11 -7.73 5.52
C GLY A 28 -5.08 -6.24 5.17
N ILE A 29 -4.55 -5.90 4.00
CA ILE A 29 -4.22 -4.54 3.60
C ILE A 29 -5.45 -3.63 3.54
N LYS A 30 -5.34 -2.43 4.12
CA LYS A 30 -6.37 -1.40 3.99
C LYS A 30 -6.33 -0.78 2.59
N TRP A 31 -7.47 -0.74 1.91
CA TRP A 31 -7.60 -0.16 0.56
C TRP A 31 -7.05 1.29 0.46
N ASN A 32 -7.23 2.10 1.50
CA ASN A 32 -6.73 3.48 1.50
C ASN A 32 -5.19 3.56 1.44
N ILE A 33 -4.47 2.53 1.87
CA ILE A 33 -3.01 2.46 1.74
C ILE A 33 -2.63 2.33 0.26
N LEU A 34 -3.27 1.41 -0.47
CA LEU A 34 -3.04 1.23 -1.91
C LEU A 34 -3.39 2.51 -2.68
N ARG A 35 -4.54 3.12 -2.38
CA ARG A 35 -4.95 4.39 -2.99
C ARG A 35 -3.90 5.49 -2.77
N ARG A 36 -3.34 5.58 -1.56
CA ARG A 36 -2.30 6.58 -1.27
C ARG A 36 -1.00 6.25 -2.00
N LEU A 37 -0.51 5.01 -1.95
CA LEU A 37 0.70 4.60 -2.65
C LEU A 37 0.62 4.92 -4.15
N ASP A 38 -0.50 4.62 -4.80
CA ASP A 38 -0.72 4.98 -6.20
C ASP A 38 -0.66 6.51 -6.42
N ALA A 39 -1.30 7.30 -5.56
CA ALA A 39 -1.24 8.77 -5.61
C ALA A 39 0.17 9.34 -5.39
N TYR A 40 1.03 8.66 -4.62
CA TYR A 40 2.45 9.01 -4.44
C TYR A 40 3.35 8.57 -5.61
N GLY A 41 2.79 7.92 -6.62
CA GLY A 41 3.52 7.44 -7.80
C GLY A 41 4.10 6.04 -7.61
N CYS A 42 3.50 5.17 -6.80
CA CYS A 42 3.91 3.77 -6.70
C CYS A 42 3.05 2.89 -7.63
N ASP A 43 3.71 2.04 -8.40
CA ASP A 43 3.10 0.89 -9.08
C ASP A 43 3.15 -0.31 -8.11
N VAL A 44 2.04 -0.55 -7.41
CA VAL A 44 1.99 -1.55 -6.32
C VAL A 44 1.51 -2.89 -6.86
N HIS A 45 2.32 -3.93 -6.65
CA HIS A 45 2.03 -5.32 -6.97
C HIS A 45 1.76 -6.07 -5.67
N VAL A 46 0.53 -6.54 -5.48
CA VAL A 46 0.10 -7.17 -4.22
C VAL A 46 0.26 -8.69 -4.32
N PHE A 47 0.91 -9.27 -3.31
CA PHE A 47 1.19 -10.70 -3.18
C PHE A 47 0.50 -11.25 -1.92
N PRO A 48 0.01 -12.50 -1.93
CA PRO A 48 -0.48 -13.16 -0.73
C PRO A 48 0.60 -13.20 0.36
N ALA A 49 0.20 -13.10 1.64
CA ALA A 49 1.10 -13.26 2.81
C ALA A 49 1.98 -14.52 2.79
N THR A 50 1.54 -15.57 2.09
CA THR A 50 2.21 -16.86 1.96
C THR A 50 3.14 -16.97 0.76
N ALA A 51 3.19 -15.95 -0.11
CA ALA A 51 4.06 -15.97 -1.28
C ALA A 51 5.53 -16.08 -0.85
N PRO A 52 6.35 -16.89 -1.53
CA PRO A 52 7.77 -16.94 -1.24
C PRO A 52 8.43 -15.59 -1.60
N PRO A 53 9.47 -15.15 -0.86
CA PRO A 53 10.17 -13.90 -1.17
C PRO A 53 10.75 -13.84 -2.59
N ALA A 54 11.07 -14.99 -3.17
CA ALA A 54 11.53 -15.08 -4.56
C ALA A 54 10.53 -14.51 -5.57
N ASP A 55 9.22 -14.67 -5.34
CA ASP A 55 8.18 -14.18 -6.24
C ASP A 55 8.09 -12.64 -6.20
N LEU A 56 8.29 -12.04 -5.02
CA LEU A 56 8.34 -10.59 -4.87
C LEU A 56 9.61 -10.02 -5.52
N LEU A 57 10.74 -10.69 -5.36
CA LEU A 57 12.01 -10.26 -5.95
C LEU A 57 12.04 -10.44 -7.48
N ALA A 58 11.28 -11.37 -8.03
CA ALA A 58 11.21 -11.64 -9.46
C ALA A 58 10.68 -10.44 -10.28
N ILE A 59 9.93 -9.53 -9.65
CA ILE A 59 9.49 -8.30 -10.31
C ILE A 59 10.49 -7.15 -10.17
N GLU A 60 11.69 -7.38 -9.62
CA GLU A 60 12.73 -6.36 -9.41
C GLU A 60 12.16 -5.07 -8.76
N PRO A 61 11.55 -5.17 -7.56
CA PRO A 61 10.88 -4.05 -6.95
C PRO A 61 11.88 -3.00 -6.46
N ASP A 62 11.49 -1.72 -6.54
CA ASP A 62 12.20 -0.60 -5.94
C ASP A 62 12.07 -0.57 -4.42
N GLY A 63 11.02 -1.22 -3.89
CA GLY A 63 10.77 -1.36 -2.46
C GLY A 63 9.79 -2.48 -2.13
N ILE A 64 9.89 -3.01 -0.92
CA ILE A 64 8.96 -4.00 -0.38
C ILE A 64 8.14 -3.35 0.72
N PHE A 65 6.82 -3.49 0.62
CA PHE A 65 5.85 -3.02 1.61
C PHE A 65 5.25 -4.21 2.36
N LEU A 66 5.30 -4.16 3.69
CA LEU A 66 4.62 -5.12 4.56
C LEU A 66 3.32 -4.47 5.02
N SER A 67 2.17 -4.97 4.56
CA SER A 67 0.90 -4.35 4.92
C SER A 67 0.58 -4.50 6.40
N ASN A 68 -0.42 -3.75 6.85
CA ASN A 68 -1.09 -4.11 8.08
C ASN A 68 -1.75 -5.50 7.96
N GLY A 69 -1.94 -6.16 9.10
CA GLY A 69 -2.83 -7.32 9.21
C GLY A 69 -4.25 -6.94 9.65
N PRO A 70 -5.18 -7.91 9.80
CA PRO A 70 -6.31 -7.71 10.70
C PRO A 70 -5.78 -7.34 12.08
N GLY A 71 -6.56 -6.57 12.86
CA GLY A 71 -6.25 -6.43 14.28
C GLY A 71 -6.16 -7.81 14.92
N ASP A 72 -5.38 -7.93 16.00
CA ASP A 72 -5.33 -9.18 16.75
C ASP A 72 -6.76 -9.57 17.19
N PRO A 73 -7.29 -10.74 16.77
CA PRO A 73 -8.61 -11.20 17.19
C PRO A 73 -8.71 -11.36 18.71
N ALA A 74 -7.59 -11.56 19.41
CA ALA A 74 -7.52 -11.61 20.86
C ALA A 74 -7.41 -10.23 21.53
N ALA A 75 -7.22 -9.16 20.76
CA ALA A 75 -7.11 -7.79 21.27
C ALA A 75 -8.47 -7.04 21.30
N VAL A 76 -9.58 -7.73 21.00
CA VAL A 76 -10.93 -7.19 21.17
C VAL A 76 -11.55 -7.80 22.43
N PRO A 77 -11.87 -7.00 23.47
CA PRO A 77 -12.61 -7.46 24.65
C PRO A 77 -14.03 -7.93 24.32
#